data_AF-A0A7W8U852-F1
#
_entry.id   AF-A0A7W8U852-F1
#
_cell.length_a   1.000
_cell.length_b   1.000
_cell.length_c   1.000
_cell.angle_alpha   90.00
_cell.angle_beta   90.00
_cell.angle_gamma   90.00
#
_symmetry.space_group_name_H-M   'P 1'
#
loop_
_entity.id
_entity.type
_entity.pdbx_description
1 polymer ?
#
loop_
_entity_poly.entity_id
_entity_poly.type
_entity_poly.pdbx_seq_one_letter_code
_entity_poly.pdbx_strand_id
1 'polypeptide(L)'
;MTTIVRTEKRRRGIFGILVWWTFLTFNALMASWLFYEIMFTSEKVGEGLHAEMQAGKAIGETITASALLWVWVIGSVILGLVVALTRRTRGARLQKID
;
A
#
# COMPACT_ATOMS: atom_id res chain seq x y z
N MET A 1 -20.68 36.82 -30.41
CA MET A 1 -19.95 35.53 -30.36
C MET A 1 -20.16 34.92 -28.98
N THR A 2 -20.95 33.86 -28.88
CA THR A 2 -21.29 33.19 -27.62
C THR A 2 -20.47 31.91 -27.49
N THR A 3 -19.45 31.93 -26.63
CA THR A 3 -18.62 30.77 -26.30
C THR A 3 -19.37 29.82 -25.38
N ILE A 4 -19.89 28.73 -25.93
CA ILE A 4 -20.51 27.65 -25.13
C ILE A 4 -19.40 26.68 -24.73
N VAL A 5 -18.89 26.83 -23.50
CA VAL A 5 -17.92 25.90 -22.90
C VAL A 5 -18.66 24.64 -22.48
N ARG A 6 -18.63 23.60 -23.33
CA ARG A 6 -19.15 22.28 -22.96
C ARG A 6 -18.13 21.58 -22.05
N THR A 7 -18.26 21.81 -20.74
CA THR A 7 -17.51 21.08 -19.73
C THR A 7 -18.05 19.65 -19.67
N GLU A 8 -17.53 18.77 -20.54
CA GLU A 8 -17.69 17.33 -20.33
C GLU A 8 -17.01 16.99 -19.01
N LYS A 9 -17.83 16.84 -17.96
CA LYS A 9 -17.43 16.40 -16.63
C LYS A 9 -16.85 15.01 -16.78
N ARG A 10 -15.55 14.94 -17.11
CA ARG A 10 -14.77 13.73 -17.27
C ARG A 10 -14.90 12.94 -15.98
N ARG A 11 -15.84 11.98 -15.96
CA ARG A 11 -16.02 11.06 -14.84
C ARG A 11 -14.66 10.41 -14.64
N ARG A 12 -14.07 10.65 -13.47
CA ARG A 12 -12.87 9.96 -13.01
C ARG A 12 -13.17 8.47 -13.16
N GLY A 13 -12.38 7.76 -13.97
CA GLY A 13 -12.62 6.35 -14.25
C GLY A 13 -12.73 5.57 -12.94
N ILE A 14 -13.86 4.89 -12.75
CA ILE A 14 -14.17 4.08 -11.55
C ILE A 14 -13.04 3.06 -11.29
N PHE A 15 -12.45 2.57 -12.37
CA PHE A 15 -11.32 1.66 -12.38
C PHE A 15 -10.07 2.21 -11.67
N GLY A 16 -9.79 3.52 -11.81
CA GLY A 16 -8.67 4.15 -11.11
C GLY A 16 -8.91 4.33 -9.61
N ILE A 17 -10.18 4.46 -9.19
CA ILE A 17 -10.57 4.52 -7.77
C ILE A 17 -10.45 3.13 -7.15
N LEU A 18 -10.93 2.08 -7.82
CA LEU A 18 -10.84 0.71 -7.34
C LEU A 18 -9.38 0.29 -7.09
N VAL A 19 -8.52 0.49 -8.09
CA VAL A 19 -7.10 0.14 -7.98
C VAL A 19 -6.38 0.96 -6.90
N TRP A 20 -6.74 2.25 -6.75
CA TRP A 20 -6.20 3.09 -5.68
C TRP A 20 -6.66 2.62 -4.29
N TRP A 21 -7.93 2.24 -4.15
CA TRP A 21 -8.46 1.65 -2.91
C TRP A 21 -7.78 0.32 -2.57
N THR A 22 -7.58 -0.58 -3.53
CA THR A 22 -6.87 -1.85 -3.31
C THR A 22 -5.44 -1.61 -2.79
N PHE A 23 -4.71 -0.67 -3.40
CA PHE A 23 -3.37 -0.29 -2.93
C PHE A 23 -3.39 0.26 -1.50
N LEU A 24 -4.33 1.16 -1.20
CA LEU A 24 -4.45 1.76 0.12
C LEU A 24 -4.81 0.71 1.19
N THR A 25 -5.78 -0.16 0.90
CA THR A 25 -6.19 -1.23 1.83
C THR A 25 -5.06 -2.22 2.07
N PHE A 26 -4.32 -2.64 1.03
CA PHE A 26 -3.16 -3.52 1.21
C PHE A 26 -2.10 -2.88 2.09
N ASN A 27 -1.76 -1.61 1.85
CA ASN A 27 -0.74 -0.91 2.63
C ASN A 27 -1.19 -0.70 4.09
N ALA A 28 -2.45 -0.35 4.31
CA ALA A 28 -3.04 -0.21 5.64
C ALA A 28 -3.04 -1.53 6.41
N LEU A 29 -3.41 -2.64 5.77
CA LEU A 29 -3.42 -3.97 6.38
C LEU A 29 -2.01 -4.41 6.81
N MET A 30 -1.00 -4.18 5.98
CA MET A 30 0.39 -4.49 6.32
C MET A 30 0.92 -3.62 7.47
N ALA A 31 0.58 -2.32 7.48
CA ALA A 31 0.93 -1.43 8.58
C ALA A 31 0.26 -1.85 9.90
N SER A 32 -1.01 -2.25 9.86
CA SER A 32 -1.71 -2.81 11.02
C SER A 32 -1.02 -4.09 11.52
N TRP A 33 -0.58 -4.96 10.61
CA TRP A 33 0.10 -6.20 11.00
C TRP A 33 1.41 -5.95 11.75
N LEU A 34 2.23 -5.00 11.30
CA LEU A 34 3.43 -4.60 12.02
C LEU A 34 3.13 -3.99 13.38
N PHE A 35 2.07 -3.19 13.48
CA PHE A 35 1.65 -2.63 14.77
C PHE A 35 1.28 -3.75 15.77
N TYR A 36 0.58 -4.78 15.30
CA TYR A 36 0.30 -5.97 16.09
C TYR A 36 1.57 -6.74 16.46
N GLU A 37 2.51 -6.92 15.54
CA GLU A 37 3.78 -7.63 15.79
C GLU A 37 4.59 -6.92 16.88
N ILE A 38 4.73 -5.60 16.80
CA ILE A 38 5.45 -4.78 17.79
C ILE A 38 4.81 -4.86 19.18
N MET A 39 3.47 -4.80 19.25
CA MET A 39 2.73 -4.91 20.52
C MET A 39 2.91 -6.30 21.14
N PHE A 40 2.86 -7.36 20.33
CA PHE A 40 2.98 -8.74 20.80
C PHE A 40 4.40 -9.10 21.23
N THR A 41 5.43 -8.64 20.50
CA THR A 41 6.84 -8.82 20.90
C THR A 41 7.13 -8.11 22.22
N SER A 42 6.55 -6.94 22.46
CA SER A 42 6.75 -6.18 23.70
C SER A 42 6.24 -6.93 24.95
N GLU A 43 5.11 -7.65 24.84
CA GLU A 43 4.56 -8.46 25.93
C GLU A 43 5.43 -9.67 26.30
N LYS A 44 6.14 -10.25 25.32
CA LYS A 44 6.90 -11.50 25.51
C LYS A 44 8.28 -11.35 26.13
N VAL A 45 8.79 -10.13 26.24
CA VAL A 45 10.10 -9.86 26.89
C VAL A 45 10.01 -10.08 28.42
N GLY A 46 8.80 -10.07 29.00
CA GLY A 46 8.58 -10.18 30.45
C GLY A 46 8.50 -11.59 31.03
N GLU A 47 8.25 -12.63 30.24
CA GLU A 47 8.07 -14.00 30.75
C GLU A 47 9.38 -14.80 30.66
N GLY A 48 9.90 -15.20 31.83
CA GLY A 48 11.19 -15.88 32.01
C GLY A 48 11.32 -17.23 31.29
N LEU A 49 11.57 -17.19 29.99
CA LEU A 49 11.89 -18.34 29.15
C LEU A 49 13.40 -18.62 29.19
N HIS A 50 13.77 -19.90 29.29
CA HIS A 50 15.15 -20.36 29.22
C HIS A 50 15.89 -19.76 27.99
N ALA A 51 17.19 -19.45 28.16
CA ALA A 51 18.02 -18.74 27.17
C ALA A 51 17.95 -19.32 25.74
N GLU A 52 17.82 -20.63 25.61
CA GLU A 52 17.73 -21.34 24.32
C GLU A 52 16.40 -21.05 23.60
N MET A 53 15.30 -21.00 24.35
CA MET A 53 13.97 -20.69 23.80
C MET A 53 13.83 -19.20 23.48
N GLN A 54 14.50 -18.34 24.24
CA GLN A 54 14.56 -16.90 23.96
C GLN A 54 15.38 -16.61 22.69
N ALA A 55 16.50 -17.30 22.49
CA ALA A 55 17.31 -17.20 21.27
C ALA A 55 16.54 -17.72 20.02
N GLY A 56 15.90 -18.89 20.14
CA GLY A 56 15.07 -19.45 19.05
C GLY A 56 13.89 -18.56 18.68
N LYS A 57 13.23 -17.94 19.67
CA LYS A 57 12.15 -16.98 19.43
C LYS A 57 12.64 -15.65 18.85
N ALA A 58 13.74 -15.09 19.36
CA ALA A 58 14.29 -13.85 18.82
C ALA A 58 14.75 -14.01 17.36
N ILE A 59 15.36 -15.14 17.02
CA ILE A 59 15.76 -15.47 15.64
C ILE A 59 14.52 -15.75 14.78
N GLY A 60 13.55 -16.50 15.31
CA GLY A 60 12.29 -16.76 14.62
C GLY A 60 11.51 -15.50 14.30
N GLU A 61 11.34 -14.60 15.28
CA GLU A 61 10.65 -13.31 15.14
C GLU A 61 11.39 -12.38 14.17
N THR A 62 12.72 -12.31 14.22
CA THR A 62 13.48 -11.49 13.26
C THR A 62 13.39 -12.04 11.83
N ILE A 63 13.34 -13.36 11.64
CA ILE A 63 13.15 -13.96 10.32
C ILE A 63 11.74 -13.68 9.79
N THR A 64 10.70 -13.85 10.60
CA THR A 64 9.32 -13.56 10.16
C THR A 64 9.11 -12.07 9.93
N ALA A 65 9.59 -11.19 10.81
CA ALA A 65 9.45 -9.74 10.67
C ALA A 65 10.20 -9.23 9.42
N SER A 66 11.43 -9.71 9.18
CA SER A 66 12.18 -9.35 7.98
C SER A 66 11.54 -9.88 6.71
N ALA A 67 11.04 -11.12 6.70
CA ALA A 67 10.30 -11.69 5.57
C ALA A 67 9.00 -10.92 5.30
N LEU A 68 8.27 -10.52 6.34
CA LEU A 68 7.05 -9.71 6.25
C LEU A 68 7.34 -8.33 5.64
N LEU A 69 8.42 -7.68 6.05
CA LEU A 69 8.88 -6.42 5.46
C LEU A 69 9.23 -6.56 3.97
N TRP A 70 9.95 -7.63 3.59
CA TRP A 70 10.26 -7.90 2.19
C TRP A 70 9.02 -8.13 1.34
N VAL A 71 8.09 -8.95 1.82
CA VAL A 71 6.79 -9.17 1.17
C VAL A 71 6.00 -7.85 1.06
N TRP A 72 6.04 -7.01 2.09
CA TRP A 72 5.39 -5.71 2.07
C TRP A 72 5.96 -4.78 1.00
N VAL A 73 7.29 -4.65 0.92
CA VAL A 73 7.97 -3.80 -0.06
C VAL A 73 7.69 -4.29 -1.47
N ILE A 74 7.87 -5.58 -1.75
CA ILE A 74 7.64 -6.17 -3.07
C ILE A 74 6.16 -6.02 -3.47
N GLY A 75 5.22 -6.34 -2.57
CA GLY A 75 3.79 -6.17 -2.81
C GLY A 75 3.42 -4.72 -3.11
N SER A 76 3.98 -3.77 -2.35
CA SER A 76 3.75 -2.33 -2.54
C SER A 76 4.32 -1.83 -3.87
N VAL A 77 5.48 -2.33 -4.29
CA VAL A 77 6.08 -1.98 -5.59
C VAL A 77 5.23 -2.49 -6.75
N ILE A 78 4.80 -3.76 -6.70
CA ILE A 78 3.97 -4.37 -7.75
C ILE A 78 2.63 -3.64 -7.86
N LEU A 79 1.91 -3.49 -6.74
CA LEU A 79 0.64 -2.77 -6.73
C LEU A 79 0.83 -1.29 -7.12
N GLY A 80 1.90 -0.64 -6.67
CA GLY A 80 2.22 0.75 -7.03
C GLY A 80 2.43 0.93 -8.53
N LEU A 81 3.11 0.00 -9.19
CA LEU A 81 3.27 0.00 -10.65
C LEU A 81 1.92 -0.20 -11.37
N VAL A 82 1.11 -1.16 -10.93
CA VAL A 82 -0.25 -1.39 -11.47
C VAL A 82 -1.12 -0.13 -11.32
N VAL A 83 -1.07 0.54 -10.17
CA VAL A 83 -1.78 1.80 -9.91
C VAL A 83 -1.28 2.92 -10.83
N ALA A 84 0.04 3.07 -10.96
CA ALA A 84 0.65 4.12 -11.76
C ALA A 84 0.28 4.00 -13.25
N LEU A 85 0.28 2.78 -13.79
CA LEU A 85 -0.15 2.50 -15.16
C LEU A 85 -1.64 2.78 -15.37
N THR A 86 -2.48 2.42 -14.39
CA THR A 86 -3.93 2.68 -14.44
C THR A 86 -4.29 4.17 -14.38
N ARG A 87 -3.41 5.00 -13.81
CA ARG A 87 -3.62 6.45 -13.65
C ARG A 87 -3.21 7.27 -14.87
N ARG A 88 -2.41 6.74 -15.80
CA ARG A 88 -1.84 7.48 -16.94
C ARG A 88 -2.79 7.56 -18.13
N THR A 89 -3.98 8.12 -17.92
CA THR A 89 -4.80 8.62 -19.03
C THR A 89 -5.31 10.00 -18.67
N ARG A 90 -4.47 11.02 -18.84
CA ARG A 90 -4.92 12.41 -18.98
C ARG A 90 -4.52 12.89 -20.36
N GLY A 91 -5.38 12.58 -21.34
CA GLY A 91 -5.39 13.29 -22.61
C GLY A 91 -5.64 14.77 -22.31
N ALA A 92 -4.63 15.59 -22.58
CA ALA A 92 -4.81 17.01 -22.77
C ALA A 92 -5.33 17.19 -24.20
N ARG A 93 -6.47 17.84 -24.37
CA ARG A 93 -6.87 18.35 -25.67
C ARG A 93 -7.16 19.83 -25.49
N LEU A 94 -6.18 20.67 -25.84
CA LEU A 94 -6.39 22.09 -26.06
C LEU A 94 -7.04 22.20 -27.44
N GLN A 95 -8.27 22.71 -27.49
CA GLN A 95 -8.93 23.04 -28.75
C GLN A 95 -8.93 24.55 -28.88
N LYS A 96 -8.07 25.04 -29.77
CA LYS A 96 -8.10 26.42 -30.27
C LYS A 96 -9.10 26.43 -31.43
N ILE A 97 -10.06 27.34 -31.42
CA ILE A 97 -11.00 27.54 -32.52
C ILE A 97 -10.89 29.02 -32.90
N ASP A 98 -10.51 29.26 -34.16
CA ASP A 98 -10.43 30.59 -34.79
C ASP A 98 -11.83 31.14 -35.12
#